data_AF-A0A0K8QIJ4-F1
#
_entry.id   AF-A0A0K8QIJ4-F1
#
_cell.length_a   1.000
_cell.length_b   1.000
_cell.length_c   1.000
_cell.angle_alpha   90.00
_cell.angle_beta   90.00
_cell.angle_gamma   90.00
#
_symmetry.space_group_name_H-M   'P 1'
#
loop_
_entity.id
_entity.type
_entity.pdbx_description
1 polymer ?
#
loop_
_entity_poly.entity_id
_entity_poly.type
_entity_poly.pdbx_seq_one_letter_code
_entity_poly.pdbx_strand_id
1 'polypeptide(L)'
;MLGINPLRTEIIRYLAQHPDGATSGTIARAIGAEYRTVYGHLRQLVEANGVLTDGDTGNRKGQWVIYRLNPPALEMAQDEYRRYTAGN
;
A
#
# COMPACT_ATOMS: atom_id res chain seq x y z
N MET A 1 20.72 -1.02 -1.07
CA MET A 1 19.25 -1.14 -1.24
C MET A 1 18.94 -0.80 -2.69
N LEU A 2 18.70 -1.81 -3.52
CA LEU A 2 18.49 -1.67 -4.96
C LEU A 2 17.23 -0.86 -5.22
N GLY A 3 17.31 0.37 -5.73
CA GLY A 3 16.24 1.13 -6.43
C GLY A 3 14.84 1.27 -5.79
N ILE A 4 14.59 0.70 -4.61
CA ILE A 4 13.28 0.60 -3.98
C ILE A 4 13.02 1.89 -3.22
N ASN A 5 11.86 2.51 -3.49
CA ASN A 5 11.42 3.70 -2.79
C ASN A 5 11.18 3.38 -1.30
N PRO A 6 11.96 3.96 -0.36
CA PRO A 6 11.92 3.59 1.05
C PRO A 6 10.58 3.92 1.71
N LEU A 7 9.92 5.00 1.30
CA LEU A 7 8.60 5.37 1.83
C LEU A 7 7.53 4.37 1.38
N ARG A 8 7.56 3.95 0.12
CA ARG A 8 6.64 2.91 -0.37
C ARG A 8 6.85 1.59 0.38
N THR A 9 8.09 1.22 0.68
CA THR A 9 8.40 0.03 1.49
C THR A 9 7.81 0.14 2.90
N GLU A 10 7.95 1.28 3.56
CA GLU A 10 7.40 1.49 4.90
C GLU A 10 5.86 1.46 4.91
N ILE A 11 5.20 2.00 3.88
CA ILE A 11 3.75 1.90 3.72
C ILE A 11 3.31 0.44 3.60
N ILE A 12 3.96 -0.34 2.72
CA ILE A 12 3.65 -1.76 2.54
C ILE A 12 3.92 -2.54 3.82
N ARG A 13 5.05 -2.28 4.50
CA ARG A 13 5.39 -2.90 5.79
C ARG A 13 4.35 -2.59 6.85
N TYR A 14 3.91 -1.34 6.95
CA TYR A 14 2.87 -0.94 7.89
C TYR A 14 1.56 -1.69 7.62
N LEU A 15 1.09 -1.73 6.37
CA LEU A 15 -0.14 -2.44 6.01
C LEU A 15 -0.03 -3.96 6.22
N ALA A 16 1.15 -4.55 6.04
CA ALA A 16 1.39 -5.96 6.35
C ALA A 16 1.28 -6.26 7.85
N GLN A 17 1.62 -5.29 8.71
CA GLN A 17 1.49 -5.40 10.17
C GLN A 17 0.05 -5.11 10.67
N HIS A 18 -0.80 -4.53 9.81
CA HIS A 18 -2.17 -4.11 10.15
C HIS A 18 -3.14 -4.67 9.10
N PRO A 19 -3.49 -5.97 9.16
CA PRO A 19 -4.28 -6.64 8.11
C PRO A 19 -5.72 -6.10 7.98
N ASP A 20 -6.27 -5.53 9.07
CA ASP A 20 -7.59 -4.87 9.06
C ASP A 20 -7.58 -3.54 8.29
N GLY A 21 -6.39 -3.07 7.89
CA GLY A 21 -6.19 -1.84 7.15
C GLY A 21 -6.18 -0.59 8.02
N ALA A 22 -5.90 0.55 7.38
CA ALA A 22 -5.83 1.84 8.04
C ALA A 22 -6.11 2.98 7.07
N THR A 23 -6.46 4.15 7.61
CA THR A 23 -6.59 5.38 6.81
C THR A 23 -5.23 5.91 6.42
N SER A 24 -5.16 6.67 5.31
CA SER A 24 -3.93 7.36 4.89
C SER A 24 -3.35 8.28 5.98
N GLY A 25 -4.20 8.92 6.78
CA GLY A 25 -3.79 9.75 7.92
C GLY A 25 -3.17 8.94 9.06
N THR A 26 -3.79 7.81 9.40
CA THR A 26 -3.25 6.89 10.42
C THR A 26 -1.88 6.35 9.99
N ILE A 27 -1.75 5.93 8.73
CA ILE A 27 -0.49 5.41 8.17
C ILE A 27 0.58 6.49 8.21
N ALA A 28 0.29 7.70 7.71
CA ALA A 28 1.23 8.82 7.68
C ALA A 28 1.74 9.18 9.08
N ARG A 29 0.86 9.23 10.07
CA ARG A 29 1.23 9.47 11.47
C ARG A 29 2.13 8.36 12.01
N ALA A 30 1.81 7.10 11.74
CA ALA A 30 2.55 5.97 12.28
C ALA A 30 3.98 5.87 11.71
N ILE A 31 4.16 6.20 10.43
CA ILE A 31 5.48 6.14 9.77
C ILE A 31 6.23 7.48 9.80
N GLY A 32 5.65 8.53 10.40
CA GLY A 32 6.27 9.86 10.49
C GLY A 32 6.43 10.56 9.14
N ALA A 33 5.52 10.32 8.18
CA ALA A 33 5.58 10.88 6.84
C ALA A 33 4.47 11.91 6.58
N GLU A 34 4.65 12.72 5.54
CA GLU A 34 3.66 13.70 5.12
C GLU A 34 2.45 13.03 4.45
N TYR A 35 1.25 13.48 4.85
CA TYR A 35 -0.03 12.88 4.45
C TYR A 35 -0.23 12.80 2.94
N ARG A 36 0.00 13.89 2.19
CA ARG A 36 -0.23 13.93 0.73
C ARG A 36 0.71 12.98 0.00
N THR A 37 1.93 12.83 0.50
CA THR A 37 2.95 11.92 -0.04
C THR A 37 2.52 10.47 0.17
N VAL A 38 2.08 10.11 1.39
CA VAL A 38 1.52 8.78 1.68
C VAL A 38 0.27 8.49 0.85
N TYR A 39 -0.64 9.46 0.75
CA TYR A 39 -1.84 9.34 -0.06
C TYR A 39 -1.53 9.09 -1.55
N GLY A 40 -0.54 9.80 -2.11
CA GLY A 40 -0.08 9.60 -3.48
C GLY A 40 0.47 8.18 -3.71
N HIS A 41 1.27 7.67 -2.77
CA HIS A 41 1.77 6.29 -2.84
C HIS A 41 0.65 5.25 -2.72
N LEU A 42 -0.28 5.44 -1.79
CA LEU A 42 -1.44 4.55 -1.62
C LEU A 42 -2.29 4.51 -2.89
N ARG A 43 -2.52 5.66 -3.53
CA ARG A 43 -3.21 5.73 -4.82
C ARG A 43 -2.53 4.90 -5.90
N GLN A 44 -1.22 5.05 -6.06
CA GLN A 44 -0.46 4.26 -7.03
C GLN A 44 -0.50 2.76 -6.73
N LEU A 45 -0.49 2.37 -5.45
CA LEU A 45 -0.59 0.97 -5.04
C LEU A 45 -1.99 0.39 -5.32
N VAL A 46 -3.05 1.19 -5.17
CA VAL A 46 -4.41 0.81 -5.55
C VAL A 46 -4.53 0.65 -7.07
N GLU A 47 -3.99 1.59 -7.84
CA GLU A 47 -3.95 1.50 -9.31
C GLU A 47 -3.18 0.26 -9.79
N ALA A 48 -2.13 -0.13 -9.08
CA ALA A 48 -1.36 -1.35 -9.34
C ALA A 48 -1.99 -2.62 -8.73
N ASN A 49 -3.20 -2.54 -8.18
CA ASN A 49 -3.91 -3.63 -7.52
C ASN A 49 -3.20 -4.25 -6.30
N GLY A 50 -2.15 -3.62 -5.76
CA GLY A 50 -1.40 -4.09 -4.60
C GLY A 50 -2.05 -3.75 -3.24
N VAL A 51 -2.97 -2.78 -3.25
CA VAL A 51 -3.73 -2.34 -2.07
C VAL A 51 -5.21 -2.27 -2.44
N LEU A 52 -6.06 -2.80 -1.57
CA LEU A 52 -7.51 -2.68 -1.66
C LEU A 52 -7.98 -1.48 -0.83
N THR A 53 -9.11 -0.90 -1.23
CA THR A 53 -9.79 0.15 -0.47
C THR A 53 -11.17 -0.31 -0.07
N ASP A 54 -11.49 -0.23 1.22
CA ASP A 54 -12.86 -0.33 1.70
C ASP A 54 -13.42 1.08 1.96
N GLY A 55 -14.55 1.40 1.32
CA GLY A 55 -15.19 2.72 1.29
C GLY A 55 -15.57 3.15 -0.13
N ASP A 56 -16.71 3.82 -0.29
CA ASP A 56 -17.21 4.21 -1.62
C ASP A 56 -16.34 5.31 -2.25
N THR A 57 -15.58 4.95 -3.28
CA THR A 57 -14.78 5.90 -4.08
C THR A 57 -15.63 6.94 -4.82
N GLY A 58 -16.96 6.72 -4.94
CA GLY A 58 -17.89 7.55 -5.73
C GLY A 58 -18.40 8.81 -5.02
N ASN A 59 -18.56 8.80 -3.69
CA ASN A 59 -19.13 9.93 -2.95
C ASN A 59 -18.24 10.36 -1.78
N ARG A 60 -17.22 11.18 -2.11
CA ARG A 60 -16.26 11.77 -1.15
C ARG A 60 -16.87 12.88 -0.28
N LYS A 61 -17.89 12.57 0.51
CA LYS A 61 -18.31 13.40 1.64
C LYS A 61 -18.51 12.53 2.87
N GLY A 62 -17.49 12.47 3.72
CA GLY A 62 -17.62 12.01 5.11
C GLY A 62 -17.21 10.57 5.43
N GLN A 63 -16.83 9.74 4.45
CA GLN A 63 -16.33 8.39 4.73
C GLN A 63 -14.80 8.31 4.71
N TRP A 64 -14.25 7.67 5.74
CA TRP A 64 -12.83 7.34 5.86
C TRP A 64 -12.51 6.18 4.92
N VAL A 65 -11.52 6.35 4.03
CA VAL A 65 -11.04 5.26 3.17
C VAL A 65 -10.06 4.40 3.97
N ILE A 66 -10.36 3.12 4.08
CA ILE A 66 -9.48 2.13 4.71
C ILE A 66 -8.67 1.44 3.63
N TYR A 67 -7.35 1.49 3.75
CA TYR A 67 -6.41 0.83 2.85
C TYR A 67 -5.89 -0.45 3.50
N ARG A 68 -5.91 -1.56 2.77
CA ARG A 68 -5.34 -2.85 3.20
C ARG A 68 -4.57 -3.51 2.05
N LEU A 69 -3.56 -4.32 2.36
CA LEU A 69 -2.87 -5.06 1.30
C LEU A 69 -3.84 -5.99 0.57
N ASN A 70 -3.59 -6.19 -0.72
CA ASN A 70 -4.25 -7.22 -1.51
C ASN A 70 -3.42 -8.52 -1.44
N PRO A 71 -3.81 -9.55 -0.66
CA PRO A 71 -2.96 -10.72 -0.45
C PRO A 71 -2.63 -11.49 -1.73
N PRO A 72 -3.60 -11.76 -2.64
CA PRO A 72 -3.30 -12.35 -3.94
C PRO A 72 -2.26 -11.58 -4.77
N ALA A 73 -2.36 -10.25 -4.81
CA ALA A 73 -1.40 -9.43 -5.58
C ALA A 73 -0.01 -9.45 -4.95
N LEU A 74 0.08 -9.52 -3.62
CA LEU A 74 1.34 -9.65 -2.91
C LEU A 74 2.02 -10.99 -3.20
N GLU A 75 1.27 -12.10 -3.17
CA GLU A 75 1.78 -13.44 -3.49
C GLU A 75 2.32 -13.49 -4.93
N MET A 76 1.56 -12.95 -5.89
CA MET A 76 2.00 -12.86 -7.29
C MET A 76 3.29 -12.04 -7.44
N ALA A 77 3.38 -10.88 -6.79
CA ALA A 77 4.56 -10.03 -6.86
C ALA A 77 5.79 -10.68 -6.21
N GLN A 78 5.61 -11.42 -5.12
CA GLN A 78 6.68 -12.19 -4.48
C GLN A 78 7.18 -13.33 -5.38
N ASP A 79 6.27 -14.05 -6.02
CA ASP A 79 6.62 -15.12 -6.95
C ASP A 79 7.32 -14.59 -8.20
N GLU A 80 6.85 -13.48 -8.76
CA GLU A 80 7.50 -12.81 -9.90
C GLU A 80 8.90 -12.33 -9.52
N TYR A 81 9.06 -11.66 -8.37
CA TYR A 81 10.37 -11.25 -7.88
C TYR A 81 11.30 -12.44 -7.63
N ARG A 82 10.78 -13.55 -7.11
CA ARG A 82 11.53 -14.80 -6.92
C ARG A 82 12.02 -15.36 -8.25
N ARG A 83 11.19 -15.39 -9.29
CA ARG A 83 11.58 -15.84 -10.64
C ARG A 83 12.66 -14.93 -11.23
N TYR A 84 12.43 -13.62 -11.20
CA TYR A 84 13.37 -12.62 -11.70
C TYR A 84 14.74 -12.73 -11.02
N THR A 85 14.78 -12.82 -9.69
CA THR A 85 16.04 -12.95 -8.94
C THR A 85 16.71 -14.31 -9.10
N ALA A 86 15.96 -15.36 -9.45
CA ALA A 86 16.50 -16.65 -9.84
C ALA A 86 17.03 -16.68 -11.30
N GLY A 87 16.83 -15.60 -12.07
CA GLY A 87 17.29 -15.48 -13.47
C GLY A 87 16.35 -16.11 -14.50
N ASN A 88 15.08 -16.36 -14.15
CA ASN A 88 14.04 -16.91 -15.02
C ASN A 88 12.96 -15.88 -15.37
#